data_AF-A0AAD4HDR9-F1
#
_entry.id   AF-A0AAD4HDR9-F1
#
_cell.length_a   1.000
_cell.length_b   1.000
_cell.length_c   1.000
_cell.angle_alpha   90.00
_cell.angle_beta   90.00
_cell.angle_gamma   90.00
#
_symmetry.space_group_name_H-M   'P 1'
#
loop_
_entity.id
_entity.type
_entity.pdbx_description
1 polymer ?
#
loop_
_entity_poly.entity_id
_entity_poly.type
_entity_poly.pdbx_seq_one_letter_code
_entity_poly.pdbx_strand_id
1 'polypeptide(L)'
;MYIPPFDTTPYSTITQSPNPSWTYGQRVDATPAGKDWLAGESAGWKVYSITEMDKTNLNKLLNPGVLPRLMSLVSMISEDGVENMAPFSWFNTVTNYPPVISFTINHNATGSLKDMTTNLKNGQGLTMNIISEGFVDNANSTAVDAPPEFDEWALSGLTKEKCVHVQIRASRVKESAFSMECELYKSIDITHPITGEHNSTLILTHVKYFHMRKDMLTSRGAVDLTKFKPVARVGDISYARAGDTYRIPVPSWAKEEGKIQEALKTLASL
;
A
#
# COMPACT_ATOMS: atom_id res chain seq x y z
N MET A 1 21.66 9.44 17.11
CA MET A 1 20.81 8.25 17.31
C MET A 1 21.52 7.10 16.65
N TYR A 2 21.84 6.03 17.39
CA TYR A 2 22.41 4.81 16.82
C TYR A 2 21.29 3.99 16.19
N ILE A 3 21.45 3.59 14.92
CA ILE A 3 20.53 2.69 14.22
C ILE A 3 21.27 1.36 14.07
N PRO A 4 20.78 0.25 14.65
CA PRO A 4 21.39 -1.06 14.46
C PRO A 4 21.46 -1.46 12.99
N PRO A 5 22.44 -2.31 12.59
CA PRO A 5 22.48 -2.88 11.25
C PRO A 5 21.18 -3.61 10.89
N PHE A 6 20.90 -3.70 9.60
CA PHE A 6 19.75 -4.43 9.08
C PHE A 6 19.86 -5.93 9.42
N ASP A 7 18.85 -6.47 10.11
CA ASP A 7 18.79 -7.88 10.46
C ASP A 7 18.42 -8.73 9.23
N THR A 8 19.36 -9.48 8.67
CA THR A 8 19.13 -10.31 7.48
C THR A 8 18.42 -11.63 7.77
N THR A 9 18.07 -11.91 9.04
CA THR A 9 17.39 -13.14 9.43
C THR A 9 16.05 -13.26 8.71
N PRO A 10 15.74 -14.41 8.07
CA PRO A 10 14.44 -14.63 7.45
C PRO A 10 13.32 -14.50 8.48
N TYR A 11 12.38 -13.61 8.20
CA TYR A 11 11.12 -13.44 8.90
C TYR A 11 10.02 -14.03 8.02
N SER A 12 9.16 -14.87 8.58
CA SER A 12 7.88 -15.35 7.98
C SER A 12 7.48 -16.70 8.58
N THR A 13 7.44 -16.78 9.91
CA THR A 13 6.72 -17.91 10.50
C THR A 13 5.23 -17.69 10.30
N ILE A 14 4.53 -18.74 9.87
CA ILE A 14 3.07 -18.76 9.87
C ILE A 14 2.65 -19.37 11.21
N THR A 15 2.10 -18.56 12.10
CA THR A 15 1.68 -18.98 13.43
C THR A 15 0.16 -19.19 13.49
N GLN A 16 -0.31 -19.71 14.62
CA GLN A 16 -1.72 -19.63 14.98
C GLN A 16 -2.13 -18.18 15.26
N SER A 17 -3.44 -17.93 15.26
CA SER A 17 -4.03 -16.68 15.76
C SER A 17 -3.47 -16.31 17.14
N PRO A 18 -3.27 -15.02 17.47
CA PRO A 18 -2.90 -14.59 18.82
C PRO A 18 -3.85 -15.07 19.93
N ASN A 19 -5.11 -15.35 19.58
CA ASN A 19 -6.08 -16.04 20.44
C ASN A 19 -6.70 -17.22 19.66
N PRO A 20 -6.07 -18.41 19.66
CA PRO A 20 -6.54 -19.55 18.90
C PRO A 20 -7.80 -20.20 19.50
N SER A 21 -8.07 -19.94 20.78
CA SER A 21 -9.26 -20.39 21.51
C SER A 21 -10.45 -19.43 21.43
N TRP A 22 -10.40 -18.43 20.55
CA TRP A 22 -11.44 -17.41 20.49
C TRP A 22 -12.81 -17.99 20.11
N THR A 23 -13.87 -17.52 20.78
CA THR A 23 -15.26 -17.87 20.48
C THR A 23 -16.13 -16.63 20.29
N TYR A 24 -17.23 -16.77 19.54
CA TYR A 24 -18.21 -15.70 19.35
C TYR A 24 -18.67 -15.12 20.68
N GLY A 25 -18.64 -13.79 20.80
CA GLY A 25 -19.02 -13.10 22.04
C GLY A 25 -17.90 -12.92 23.06
N GLN A 26 -16.74 -13.55 22.89
CA GLN A 26 -15.63 -13.38 23.82
C GLN A 26 -15.18 -11.91 23.83
N ARG A 27 -15.25 -11.28 25.01
CA ARG A 27 -14.76 -9.92 25.24
C ARG A 27 -13.24 -9.84 25.14
N VAL A 28 -12.72 -8.69 24.76
CA VAL A 28 -11.27 -8.45 24.63
C VAL A 28 -10.55 -8.66 25.97
N ASP A 29 -11.14 -8.22 27.09
CA ASP A 29 -10.64 -8.41 28.46
C ASP A 29 -10.65 -9.87 28.95
N ALA A 30 -11.11 -10.84 28.16
CA ALA A 30 -11.07 -12.25 28.52
C ALA A 30 -9.66 -12.86 28.41
N THR A 31 -8.68 -12.15 27.85
CA THR A 31 -7.28 -12.59 27.73
C THR A 31 -6.35 -11.64 28.50
N PRO A 32 -5.19 -12.10 29.02
CA PRO A 32 -4.20 -11.21 29.65
C PRO A 32 -3.79 -10.05 28.74
N ALA A 33 -3.42 -10.36 27.48
CA ALA A 33 -3.03 -9.35 26.50
C ALA A 33 -4.15 -8.33 26.22
N GLY A 34 -5.41 -8.77 26.17
CA GLY A 34 -6.54 -7.87 25.97
C GLY A 34 -6.88 -7.01 27.19
N LYS A 35 -6.67 -7.51 28.42
CA LYS A 35 -6.75 -6.69 29.64
C LYS A 35 -5.68 -5.60 29.64
N ASP A 36 -4.44 -5.97 29.33
CA ASP A 36 -3.32 -5.03 29.25
C ASP A 36 -3.58 -3.97 28.17
N TRP A 37 -4.12 -4.37 27.00
CA TRP A 37 -4.53 -3.46 25.95
C TRP A 37 -5.59 -2.46 26.42
N LEU A 38 -6.65 -2.92 27.08
CA LEU A 38 -7.75 -2.07 27.55
C LEU A 38 -7.35 -1.19 28.73
N ALA A 39 -6.41 -1.61 29.57
CA ALA A 39 -5.91 -0.79 30.68
C ALA A 39 -5.29 0.54 30.19
N GLY A 40 -4.69 0.52 28.99
CA GLY A 40 -4.14 1.72 28.34
C GLY A 40 -5.18 2.82 28.08
N GLU A 41 -6.46 2.47 27.93
CA GLU A 41 -7.54 3.44 27.66
C GLU A 41 -7.71 4.44 28.80
N SER A 42 -7.42 4.05 30.05
CA SER A 42 -7.49 4.93 31.21
C SER A 42 -6.59 6.17 31.14
N ALA A 43 -5.59 6.17 30.23
CA ALA A 43 -4.78 7.35 29.92
C ALA A 43 -5.57 8.47 29.22
N GLY A 44 -6.78 8.17 28.74
CA GLY A 44 -7.68 9.09 28.08
C GLY A 44 -7.31 9.36 26.62
N TRP A 45 -8.08 10.26 26.01
CA TRP A 45 -7.99 10.57 24.58
C TRP A 45 -7.41 11.96 24.36
N LYS A 46 -6.36 12.05 23.54
CA LYS A 46 -5.97 13.32 22.94
C LYS A 46 -6.79 13.54 21.68
N VAL A 47 -7.71 14.49 21.74
CA VAL A 47 -8.60 14.83 20.62
C VAL A 47 -7.99 15.97 19.81
N TYR A 48 -8.02 15.84 18.48
CA TYR A 48 -7.47 16.82 17.56
C TYR A 48 -8.57 17.39 16.66
N SER A 49 -8.71 18.71 16.65
CA SER A 49 -9.59 19.43 15.72
C SER A 49 -8.83 19.68 14.41
N ILE A 50 -9.30 19.09 13.31
CA ILE A 50 -8.63 19.22 12.01
C ILE A 50 -8.62 20.66 11.49
N THR A 51 -9.62 21.46 11.89
CA THR A 51 -9.74 22.87 11.49
C THR A 51 -8.78 23.79 12.24
N GLU A 52 -8.16 23.30 13.32
CA GLU A 52 -7.24 24.05 14.17
C GLU A 52 -5.78 23.61 14.00
N MET A 53 -5.51 22.63 13.12
CA MET A 53 -4.16 22.14 12.84
C MET A 53 -3.63 22.64 11.51
N ASP A 54 -2.34 22.96 11.46
CA ASP A 54 -1.65 23.19 10.20
C ASP A 54 -1.42 21.88 9.42
N LYS A 55 -1.22 22.02 8.11
CA LYS A 55 -1.01 20.90 7.17
C LYS A 55 0.16 19.99 7.58
N THR A 56 1.24 20.54 8.14
CA THR A 56 2.45 19.77 8.49
C THR A 56 2.18 18.85 9.69
N ASN A 57 1.54 19.38 10.73
CA ASN A 57 1.18 18.61 11.91
C ASN A 57 0.10 17.57 11.60
N LEU A 58 -0.84 17.87 10.69
CA LEU A 58 -1.81 16.89 10.22
C LEU A 58 -1.14 15.70 9.54
N ASN A 59 -0.17 15.94 8.65
CA ASN A 59 0.56 14.87 7.96
C ASN A 59 1.34 13.97 8.91
N LYS A 60 1.86 14.53 10.02
CA LYS A 60 2.57 13.79 11.07
C LYS A 60 1.64 12.91 11.91
N LEU A 61 0.33 13.10 11.85
CA LEU A 61 -0.66 12.28 12.56
C LEU A 61 -1.39 11.32 11.62
N LEU A 62 -1.90 11.83 10.50
CA LEU A 62 -2.73 11.05 9.58
C LEU A 62 -1.95 9.89 8.95
N ASN A 63 -0.75 10.16 8.43
CA ASN A 63 0.04 9.13 7.76
C ASN A 63 0.41 7.98 8.71
N PRO A 64 0.98 8.21 9.91
CA PRO A 64 1.24 7.11 10.84
C PRO A 64 -0.01 6.55 11.51
N GLY A 65 -1.16 7.24 11.45
CA GLY A 65 -2.44 6.69 11.90
C GLY A 65 -3.02 5.61 10.97
N VAL A 66 -2.60 5.57 9.70
CA VAL A 66 -3.07 4.60 8.70
C VAL A 66 -1.88 3.78 8.17
N LEU A 67 -1.56 2.69 8.87
CA LEU A 67 -0.39 1.84 8.64
C LEU A 67 -0.71 0.33 8.71
N PRO A 68 0.15 -0.54 8.14
CA PRO A 68 1.23 -0.22 7.21
C PRO A 68 0.68 0.16 5.83
N ARG A 69 1.33 1.09 5.13
CA ARG A 69 0.90 1.48 3.77
C ARG A 69 1.65 0.71 2.71
N LEU A 70 0.91 0.01 1.84
CA LEU A 70 1.48 -0.65 0.67
C LEU A 70 2.14 0.37 -0.26
N MET A 71 3.20 -0.06 -0.94
CA MET A 71 3.94 0.80 -1.86
C MET A 71 4.05 0.19 -3.25
N SER A 72 3.93 1.04 -4.25
CA SER A 72 4.17 0.71 -5.65
C SER A 72 5.11 1.73 -6.28
N LEU A 73 6.07 1.25 -7.05
CA LEU A 73 6.90 2.05 -7.94
C LEU A 73 6.17 2.17 -9.29
N VAL A 74 5.69 3.38 -9.59
CA VAL A 74 4.87 3.64 -10.77
C VAL A 74 5.74 4.24 -11.86
N SER A 75 5.76 3.60 -13.04
CA SER A 75 6.45 4.10 -14.24
C SER A 75 5.45 4.64 -15.25
N MET A 76 5.77 5.79 -15.86
CA MET A 76 4.99 6.47 -16.90
C MET A 76 5.91 7.09 -17.94
N ILE A 77 5.33 7.47 -19.07
CA ILE A 77 6.03 8.22 -20.12
C ILE A 77 5.32 9.55 -20.36
N SER A 78 6.10 10.61 -20.50
CA SER A 78 5.65 11.96 -20.82
C SER A 78 5.29 12.14 -22.28
N GLU A 79 4.69 13.29 -22.61
CA GLU A 79 4.41 13.66 -24.01
C GLU A 79 5.68 13.65 -24.87
N ASP A 80 6.77 14.18 -24.32
CA ASP A 80 8.08 14.26 -24.96
C ASP A 80 8.82 12.91 -25.03
N GLY A 81 8.19 11.84 -24.53
CA GLY A 81 8.74 10.48 -24.56
C GLY A 81 9.77 10.19 -23.47
N VAL A 82 9.92 11.09 -22.49
CA VAL A 82 10.76 10.86 -21.31
C VAL A 82 10.02 9.90 -20.39
N GLU A 83 10.70 8.86 -19.95
CA GLU A 83 10.13 7.87 -19.04
C GLU A 83 10.56 8.17 -17.62
N ASN A 84 9.60 8.28 -16.71
CA ASN A 84 9.84 8.63 -15.32
C ASN A 84 9.28 7.55 -14.39
N MET A 85 9.84 7.47 -13.19
CA MET A 85 9.31 6.59 -12.15
C MET A 85 9.35 7.22 -10.75
N ALA A 86 8.33 6.94 -9.95
CA ALA A 86 8.31 7.39 -8.55
C ALA A 86 7.57 6.40 -7.64
N PRO A 87 7.96 6.30 -6.34
CA PRO A 87 7.27 5.46 -5.39
C PRO A 87 6.03 6.14 -4.80
N PHE A 88 4.93 5.41 -4.73
CA PHE A 88 3.66 5.85 -4.14
C PHE A 88 3.26 4.96 -2.97
N SER A 89 3.04 5.56 -1.80
CA SER A 89 2.52 4.85 -0.61
C SER A 89 1.04 5.10 -0.33
N TRP A 90 0.40 6.01 -1.07
CA TRP A 90 -1.06 6.14 -1.07
C TRP A 90 -1.57 5.30 -2.22
N PHE A 91 -1.54 3.98 -2.04
CA PHE A 91 -1.77 2.96 -3.08
C PHE A 91 -2.61 1.82 -2.48
N ASN A 92 -3.68 1.40 -3.17
CA ASN A 92 -4.50 0.27 -2.71
C ASN A 92 -5.34 -0.38 -3.83
N THR A 93 -5.85 -1.58 -3.58
CA THR A 93 -6.84 -2.23 -4.45
C THR A 93 -8.22 -1.61 -4.25
N VAL A 94 -8.99 -1.45 -5.33
CA VAL A 94 -10.36 -0.88 -5.30
C VAL A 94 -11.42 -1.94 -5.59
N THR A 95 -11.25 -2.70 -6.67
CA THR A 95 -12.15 -3.81 -7.03
C THR A 95 -11.34 -4.91 -7.73
N ASN A 96 -11.80 -6.15 -7.61
CA ASN A 96 -11.20 -7.32 -8.26
C ASN A 96 -11.84 -7.64 -9.63
N TYR A 97 -13.06 -7.14 -9.91
CA TYR A 97 -13.75 -7.39 -11.18
C TYR A 97 -14.62 -6.18 -11.60
N PRO A 98 -14.18 -5.37 -12.59
CA PRO A 98 -12.86 -5.40 -13.23
C PRO A 98 -11.74 -5.08 -12.22
N PRO A 99 -10.49 -5.53 -12.43
CA PRO A 99 -9.39 -5.23 -11.52
C PRO A 99 -9.00 -3.74 -11.58
N VAL A 100 -9.27 -3.00 -10.51
CA VAL A 100 -8.95 -1.58 -10.39
C VAL A 100 -8.08 -1.35 -9.17
N ILE A 101 -7.00 -0.61 -9.39
CA ILE A 101 -6.06 -0.16 -8.36
C ILE A 101 -6.12 1.36 -8.28
N SER A 102 -5.97 1.91 -7.08
CA SER A 102 -5.85 3.35 -6.87
C SER A 102 -4.45 3.73 -6.43
N PHE A 103 -4.03 4.93 -6.84
CA PHE A 103 -2.98 5.65 -6.17
C PHE A 103 -3.25 7.16 -6.20
N THR A 104 -2.62 7.92 -5.31
CA THR A 104 -2.84 9.36 -5.23
C THR A 104 -1.55 10.12 -5.52
N ILE A 105 -1.66 11.14 -6.37
CA ILE A 105 -0.58 12.08 -6.68
C ILE A 105 -0.85 13.37 -5.93
N ASN A 106 0.06 13.76 -5.03
CA ASN A 106 0.01 15.07 -4.37
C ASN A 106 0.55 16.15 -5.32
N HIS A 107 -0.09 17.32 -5.32
CA HIS A 107 0.34 18.47 -6.11
C HIS A 107 1.56 19.15 -5.48
N ASN A 108 2.30 19.89 -6.28
CA ASN A 108 3.50 20.59 -5.85
C ASN A 108 3.11 21.74 -4.89
N ALA A 109 4.07 22.28 -4.13
CA ALA A 109 3.81 23.42 -3.24
C ALA A 109 3.26 24.67 -3.98
N THR A 110 3.51 24.77 -5.29
CA THR A 110 3.00 25.81 -6.20
C THR A 110 1.59 25.53 -6.72
N GLY A 111 0.96 24.41 -6.35
CA GLY A 111 -0.35 23.98 -6.85
C GLY A 111 -0.33 23.45 -8.29
N SER A 112 0.85 23.35 -8.92
CA SER A 112 0.97 22.71 -10.24
C SER A 112 0.82 21.20 -10.10
N LEU A 113 0.19 20.58 -11.10
CA LEU A 113 0.19 19.13 -11.26
C LEU A 113 1.66 18.66 -11.30
N LYS A 114 1.99 17.58 -10.60
CA LYS A 114 3.22 16.83 -10.91
C LYS A 114 3.13 16.37 -12.38
N ASP A 115 4.26 16.33 -13.06
CA ASP A 115 4.37 15.93 -14.48
C ASP A 115 3.62 14.63 -14.76
N MET A 116 3.63 13.74 -13.78
CA MET A 116 2.93 12.48 -13.76
C MET A 116 1.41 12.58 -14.05
N THR A 117 0.72 13.59 -13.52
CA THR A 117 -0.74 13.74 -13.75
C THR A 117 -1.02 14.20 -15.18
N THR A 118 -0.11 14.96 -15.79
CA THR A 118 -0.18 15.34 -17.21
C THR A 118 0.05 14.11 -18.09
N ASN A 119 1.11 13.35 -17.80
CA ASN A 119 1.50 12.14 -18.54
C ASN A 119 0.35 11.12 -18.67
N LEU A 120 -0.43 10.93 -17.60
CA LEU A 120 -1.56 10.00 -17.57
C LEU A 120 -2.69 10.36 -18.54
N LYS A 121 -2.92 11.66 -18.79
CA LYS A 121 -4.03 12.12 -19.64
C LYS A 121 -3.80 11.85 -21.13
N ASN A 122 -2.55 11.60 -21.52
CA ASN A 122 -2.16 11.40 -22.91
C ASN A 122 -2.27 9.94 -23.38
N GLY A 123 -2.79 9.05 -22.53
CA GLY A 123 -3.16 7.70 -22.93
C GLY A 123 -1.98 6.75 -23.20
N GLN A 124 -0.77 7.08 -22.74
CA GLN A 124 0.42 6.22 -22.94
C GLN A 124 0.50 5.02 -21.98
N GLY A 125 -0.47 4.93 -21.05
CA GLY A 125 -0.53 3.91 -20.01
C GLY A 125 0.52 4.11 -18.91
N LEU A 126 0.51 3.20 -17.94
CA LEU A 126 1.45 3.20 -16.83
C LEU A 126 1.73 1.77 -16.37
N THR A 127 2.84 1.57 -15.66
CA THR A 127 3.10 0.31 -14.96
C THR A 127 3.17 0.55 -13.45
N MET A 128 2.70 -0.43 -12.69
CA MET A 128 2.80 -0.43 -11.23
C MET A 128 3.61 -1.64 -10.78
N ASN A 129 4.64 -1.43 -9.96
CA ASN A 129 5.63 -2.45 -9.63
C ASN A 129 5.75 -2.53 -8.10
N ILE A 130 5.41 -3.68 -7.51
CA ILE A 130 5.46 -3.81 -6.05
C ILE A 130 6.90 -3.84 -5.55
N ILE A 131 7.21 -2.91 -4.65
CA ILE A 131 8.54 -2.76 -4.08
C ILE A 131 8.79 -3.90 -3.10
N SER A 132 9.91 -4.60 -3.30
CA SER A 132 10.36 -5.70 -2.46
C SER A 132 11.67 -5.34 -1.77
N GLU A 133 11.97 -6.02 -0.67
CA GLU A 133 13.17 -5.78 0.16
C GLU A 133 14.45 -5.66 -0.66
N GLY A 134 14.62 -6.50 -1.69
CA GLY A 134 15.84 -6.57 -2.48
C GLY A 134 16.15 -5.36 -3.36
N PHE A 135 15.20 -4.43 -3.56
CA PHE A 135 15.42 -3.22 -4.38
C PHE A 135 14.80 -1.96 -3.76
N VAL A 136 14.55 -1.98 -2.43
CA VAL A 136 13.88 -0.87 -1.75
C VAL A 136 14.68 0.43 -1.83
N ASP A 137 16.01 0.37 -1.72
CA ASP A 137 16.87 1.55 -1.80
C ASP A 137 16.90 2.14 -3.22
N ASN A 138 16.95 1.26 -4.24
CA ASN A 138 16.82 1.66 -5.65
C ASN A 138 15.48 2.34 -5.94
N ALA A 139 14.39 1.83 -5.37
CA ALA A 139 13.08 2.44 -5.51
C ALA A 139 12.96 3.75 -4.71
N ASN A 140 13.60 3.84 -3.54
CA ASN A 140 13.58 5.06 -2.72
C ASN A 140 14.41 6.19 -3.36
N SER A 141 15.49 5.88 -4.09
CA SER A 141 16.29 6.92 -4.77
C SER A 141 15.48 7.69 -5.81
N THR A 142 14.41 7.11 -6.36
CA THR A 142 13.54 7.77 -7.35
C THR A 142 12.46 8.65 -6.70
N ALA A 143 12.45 8.76 -5.37
CA ALA A 143 11.63 9.73 -4.65
C ALA A 143 12.26 11.13 -4.61
N VAL A 144 13.46 11.31 -5.19
CA VAL A 144 14.15 12.60 -5.29
C VAL A 144 13.27 13.61 -6.04
N ASP A 145 13.29 14.87 -5.60
CA ASP A 145 12.61 15.98 -6.27
C ASP A 145 13.45 16.45 -7.47
N ALA A 146 13.54 15.59 -8.50
CA ALA A 146 14.30 15.88 -9.70
C ALA A 146 13.47 16.72 -10.70
N PRO A 147 14.14 17.51 -11.57
CA PRO A 147 13.47 18.21 -12.67
C PRO A 147 12.74 17.26 -13.64
N PRO A 148 11.69 17.72 -14.36
CA PRO A 148 10.91 16.89 -15.28
C PRO A 148 11.73 16.17 -16.36
N GLU A 149 12.83 16.79 -16.80
CA GLU A 149 13.74 16.27 -17.83
C GLU A 149 14.69 15.16 -17.33
N PHE A 150 14.70 14.88 -16.02
CA PHE A 150 15.60 13.92 -15.42
C PHE A 150 15.05 12.48 -15.51
N ASP A 151 15.88 11.55 -15.96
CA ASP A 151 15.52 10.13 -16.06
C ASP A 151 15.86 9.39 -14.76
N GLU A 152 14.86 9.09 -13.93
CA GLU A 152 15.09 8.37 -12.67
C GLU A 152 15.54 6.91 -12.90
N TRP A 153 15.35 6.33 -14.10
CA TRP A 153 15.87 4.98 -14.38
C TRP A 153 17.37 4.93 -14.25
N ALA A 154 18.09 5.90 -14.82
CA ALA A 154 19.54 5.98 -14.75
C ALA A 154 20.04 6.10 -13.30
N LEU A 155 19.33 6.89 -12.48
CA LEU A 155 19.66 7.08 -11.06
C LEU A 155 19.42 5.81 -10.23
N SER A 156 18.31 5.12 -10.50
CA SER A 156 17.87 3.97 -9.70
C SER A 156 18.76 2.74 -9.87
N GLY A 157 19.42 2.57 -11.02
CA GLY A 157 20.09 1.33 -11.39
C GLY A 157 19.15 0.16 -11.67
N LEU A 158 17.83 0.40 -11.76
CA LEU A 158 16.82 -0.59 -12.13
C LEU A 158 16.78 -0.83 -13.64
N THR A 159 16.31 -2.01 -14.04
CA THR A 159 16.27 -2.41 -15.45
C THR A 159 14.87 -2.23 -16.04
N LYS A 160 14.79 -1.50 -17.17
CA LYS A 160 13.57 -1.39 -17.98
C LYS A 160 13.21 -2.74 -18.59
N GLU A 161 11.95 -3.15 -18.42
CA GLU A 161 11.37 -4.32 -19.09
C GLU A 161 10.12 -3.89 -19.87
N LYS A 162 10.04 -4.23 -21.16
CA LYS A 162 8.93 -3.76 -22.00
C LYS A 162 7.59 -4.42 -21.62
N CYS A 163 6.51 -3.66 -21.77
CA CYS A 163 5.16 -4.22 -21.82
C CYS A 163 4.96 -4.89 -23.18
N VAL A 164 4.52 -6.15 -23.18
CA VAL A 164 4.39 -6.96 -24.41
C VAL A 164 2.96 -7.36 -24.72
N HIS A 165 2.03 -7.11 -23.79
CA HIS A 165 0.65 -7.57 -23.90
C HIS A 165 -0.35 -6.43 -24.18
N VAL A 166 -0.05 -5.22 -23.72
CA VAL A 166 -0.75 -3.99 -24.10
C VAL A 166 0.23 -3.05 -24.79
N GLN A 167 -0.27 -2.20 -25.68
CA GLN A 167 0.49 -1.06 -26.22
C GLN A 167 0.68 0.05 -25.17
N ILE A 168 1.18 -0.32 -23.99
CA ILE A 168 1.63 0.61 -22.96
C ILE A 168 3.09 0.89 -23.22
N ARG A 169 3.44 2.17 -23.37
CA ARG A 169 4.82 2.55 -23.70
C ARG A 169 5.73 2.49 -22.46
N ALA A 170 5.17 2.74 -21.28
CA ALA A 170 5.91 2.68 -20.01
C ALA A 170 6.46 1.27 -19.75
N SER A 171 7.70 1.21 -19.29
CA SER A 171 8.38 -0.03 -18.93
C SER A 171 7.95 -0.49 -17.55
N ARG A 172 7.93 -1.81 -17.35
CA ARG A 172 7.91 -2.46 -16.05
C ARG A 172 9.33 -2.46 -15.46
N VAL A 173 9.41 -2.59 -14.16
CA VAL A 173 10.69 -2.76 -13.43
C VAL A 173 11.02 -4.25 -13.41
N LYS A 174 12.11 -4.65 -14.06
CA LYS A 174 12.49 -6.07 -14.20
C LYS A 174 12.74 -6.76 -12.86
N GLU A 175 13.27 -6.02 -11.89
CA GLU A 175 13.58 -6.50 -10.55
C GLU A 175 12.31 -6.78 -9.73
N SER A 176 11.18 -6.18 -10.11
CA SER A 176 9.90 -6.38 -9.44
C SER A 176 9.38 -7.80 -9.62
N ALA A 177 8.99 -8.42 -8.52
CA ALA A 177 8.36 -9.73 -8.52
C ALA A 177 6.89 -9.69 -8.97
N PHE A 178 6.23 -8.55 -8.82
CA PHE A 178 4.85 -8.36 -9.21
C PHE A 178 4.67 -7.00 -9.88
N SER A 179 4.34 -7.03 -11.17
CA SER A 179 4.11 -5.83 -11.97
C SER A 179 2.75 -5.88 -12.65
N MET A 180 2.17 -4.71 -12.86
CA MET A 180 0.86 -4.53 -13.48
C MET A 180 1.01 -3.59 -14.68
N GLU A 181 0.45 -4.00 -15.81
CA GLU A 181 0.25 -3.14 -16.99
C GLU A 181 -1.13 -2.48 -16.86
N CYS A 182 -1.17 -1.15 -16.79
CA CYS A 182 -2.35 -0.41 -16.38
C CYS A 182 -2.72 0.70 -17.38
N GLU A 183 -4.03 0.87 -17.57
CA GLU A 183 -4.62 2.02 -18.29
C GLU A 183 -5.32 2.94 -17.29
N LEU A 184 -5.36 4.25 -17.59
CA LEU A 184 -6.15 5.19 -16.79
C LEU A 184 -7.63 4.80 -16.86
N TYR A 185 -8.24 4.58 -15.70
CA TYR A 185 -9.69 4.32 -15.59
C TYR A 185 -10.45 5.60 -15.28
N LYS A 186 -9.99 6.37 -14.29
CA LYS A 186 -10.56 7.65 -13.89
C LYS A 186 -9.56 8.46 -13.09
N SER A 187 -9.57 9.78 -13.24
CA SER A 187 -8.90 10.70 -12.31
C SER A 187 -9.95 11.54 -11.58
N ILE A 188 -9.69 11.82 -10.30
CA ILE A 188 -10.57 12.61 -9.44
C ILE A 188 -9.71 13.58 -8.64
N ASP A 189 -9.84 14.87 -8.91
CA ASP A 189 -9.17 15.89 -8.11
C ASP A 189 -9.84 16.02 -6.75
N ILE A 190 -9.05 16.01 -5.69
CA ILE A 190 -9.52 16.14 -4.32
C ILE A 190 -9.49 17.62 -3.95
N THR A 191 -10.67 18.23 -4.02
CA THR A 191 -10.89 19.64 -3.67
C THR A 191 -11.13 19.80 -2.19
N HIS A 192 -10.38 20.69 -1.56
CA HIS A 192 -10.60 21.07 -0.18
C HIS A 192 -11.94 21.84 -0.06
N PRO A 193 -12.87 21.42 0.82
CA PRO A 193 -14.25 21.90 0.81
C PRO A 193 -14.41 23.39 1.17
N ILE A 194 -13.47 23.96 1.94
CA ILE A 194 -13.51 25.38 2.36
C ILE A 194 -12.68 26.27 1.41
N THR A 195 -11.39 25.96 1.23
CA THR A 195 -10.48 26.77 0.40
C THR A 195 -10.68 26.60 -1.10
N GLY A 196 -11.31 25.52 -1.55
CA GLY A 196 -11.41 25.17 -2.98
C GLY A 196 -10.09 24.69 -3.59
N GLU A 197 -9.01 24.55 -2.80
CA GLU A 197 -7.72 24.10 -3.29
C GLU A 197 -7.77 22.63 -3.74
N HIS A 198 -7.19 22.34 -4.92
CA HIS A 198 -6.90 20.99 -5.36
C HIS A 198 -5.49 20.63 -4.83
N ASN A 199 -5.41 19.76 -3.83
CA ASN A 199 -4.12 19.40 -3.21
C ASN A 199 -3.58 18.05 -3.70
N SER A 200 -4.46 17.21 -4.25
CA SER A 200 -4.08 15.89 -4.76
C SER A 200 -5.09 15.40 -5.80
N THR A 201 -4.66 14.45 -6.62
CA THR A 201 -5.51 13.76 -7.59
C THR A 201 -5.49 12.26 -7.28
N LEU A 202 -6.67 11.69 -7.01
CA LEU A 202 -6.87 10.25 -6.94
C LEU A 202 -6.91 9.69 -8.36
N ILE A 203 -6.02 8.75 -8.64
CA ILE A 203 -5.95 8.02 -9.90
C ILE A 203 -6.49 6.63 -9.69
N LEU A 204 -7.50 6.25 -10.48
CA LEU A 204 -7.99 4.90 -10.63
C LEU A 204 -7.44 4.33 -11.93
N THR A 205 -6.85 3.14 -11.86
CA THR A 205 -6.25 2.48 -13.02
C THR A 205 -6.84 1.10 -13.20
N HIS A 206 -7.19 0.78 -14.44
CA HIS A 206 -7.68 -0.55 -14.82
C HIS A 206 -6.47 -1.41 -15.15
N VAL A 207 -6.29 -2.50 -14.40
CA VAL A 207 -5.22 -3.46 -14.65
C VAL A 207 -5.59 -4.31 -15.85
N LYS A 208 -4.73 -4.34 -16.86
CA LYS A 208 -4.92 -5.12 -18.08
C LYS A 208 -4.20 -6.46 -17.98
N TYR A 209 -2.99 -6.46 -17.42
CA TYR A 209 -2.18 -7.67 -17.24
C TYR A 209 -1.43 -7.64 -15.91
N PHE A 210 -1.30 -8.83 -15.33
CA PHE A 210 -0.46 -9.11 -14.17
C PHE A 210 0.78 -9.88 -14.60
N HIS A 211 1.92 -9.51 -14.04
CA HIS A 211 3.19 -10.21 -14.18
C HIS A 211 3.64 -10.66 -12.80
N MET A 212 3.57 -11.95 -12.52
CA MET A 212 4.08 -12.54 -11.29
C MET A 212 5.26 -13.45 -11.62
N ARG A 213 6.38 -13.23 -10.94
CA ARG A 213 7.55 -14.10 -11.01
C ARG A 213 7.19 -15.51 -10.53
N LYS A 214 7.48 -16.53 -11.34
CA LYS A 214 7.10 -17.93 -11.07
C LYS A 214 7.72 -18.47 -9.78
N ASP A 215 8.94 -18.07 -9.46
CA ASP A 215 9.66 -18.49 -8.25
C ASP A 215 9.04 -17.93 -6.96
N MET A 216 8.18 -16.91 -7.07
CA MET A 216 7.40 -16.33 -5.98
C MET A 216 6.08 -17.07 -5.73
N LEU A 217 5.78 -18.10 -6.49
CA LEU A 217 4.58 -18.91 -6.32
C LEU A 217 4.89 -20.20 -5.57
N THR A 218 3.96 -20.59 -4.70
CA THR A 218 3.92 -21.92 -4.10
C THR A 218 3.53 -22.96 -5.17
N SER A 219 3.69 -24.25 -4.86
CA SER A 219 3.24 -25.35 -5.72
C SER A 219 1.74 -25.34 -6.04
N ARG A 220 0.93 -24.60 -5.26
CA ARG A 220 -0.51 -24.41 -5.47
C ARG A 220 -0.87 -23.16 -6.27
N GLY A 221 0.13 -22.43 -6.78
CA GLY A 221 -0.08 -21.18 -7.53
C GLY A 221 -0.43 -19.96 -6.68
N ALA A 222 -0.42 -20.07 -5.34
CA ALA A 222 -0.58 -18.92 -4.45
C ALA A 222 0.76 -18.20 -4.24
N VAL A 223 0.73 -16.90 -3.97
CA VAL A 223 1.93 -16.09 -3.67
C VAL A 223 2.59 -16.58 -2.38
N ASP A 224 3.90 -16.81 -2.47
CA ASP A 224 4.77 -17.19 -1.36
C ASP A 224 5.36 -15.91 -0.72
N LEU A 225 4.75 -15.44 0.37
CA LEU A 225 5.17 -14.22 1.07
C LEU A 225 6.62 -14.30 1.58
N THR A 226 7.11 -15.50 1.89
CA THR A 226 8.49 -15.73 2.38
C THR A 226 9.54 -15.35 1.32
N LYS A 227 9.16 -15.43 0.05
CA LYS A 227 10.00 -15.07 -1.11
C LYS A 227 9.66 -13.69 -1.66
N PHE A 228 8.37 -13.35 -1.70
CA PHE A 228 7.88 -12.11 -2.30
C PHE A 228 8.39 -10.86 -1.59
N LYS A 229 8.49 -10.92 -0.25
CA LYS A 229 9.13 -9.88 0.59
C LYS A 229 8.73 -8.43 0.23
N PRO A 230 7.43 -8.11 0.07
CA PRO A 230 7.01 -6.74 -0.19
C PRO A 230 7.31 -5.87 1.03
N VAL A 231 7.65 -4.60 0.78
CA VAL A 231 7.85 -3.60 1.83
C VAL A 231 6.65 -2.67 1.94
N ALA A 232 6.50 -2.05 3.10
CA ALA A 232 5.48 -1.05 3.37
C ALA A 232 6.07 0.21 4.01
N ARG A 233 5.37 1.34 3.90
CA ARG A 233 5.72 2.58 4.60
C ARG A 233 5.01 2.62 5.95
N VAL A 234 5.72 2.94 7.04
CA VAL A 234 5.20 2.90 8.42
C VAL A 234 5.32 4.21 9.20
N GLY A 235 5.45 5.33 8.50
CA GLY A 235 5.54 6.67 9.10
C GLY A 235 6.94 7.26 8.97
N ASP A 236 7.00 8.59 8.90
CA ASP A 236 8.25 9.32 8.60
C ASP A 236 8.98 8.72 7.37
N ILE A 237 10.30 8.51 7.47
CA ILE A 237 11.14 7.83 6.48
C ILE A 237 11.26 6.32 6.72
N SER A 238 10.45 5.75 7.62
CA SER A 238 10.57 4.35 8.03
C SER A 238 9.81 3.37 7.12
N TYR A 239 10.45 2.23 6.87
CA TYR A 239 9.92 1.09 6.13
C TYR A 239 9.67 -0.09 7.07
N ALA A 240 8.69 -0.92 6.72
CA ALA A 240 8.41 -2.18 7.40
C ALA A 240 8.46 -3.34 6.41
N ARG A 241 8.92 -4.48 6.95
CA ARG A 241 8.80 -5.79 6.35
C ARG A 241 7.39 -6.33 6.59
N ALA A 242 6.90 -7.19 5.70
CA ALA A 242 5.79 -8.08 6.02
C ALA A 242 6.29 -9.13 7.03
N GLY A 243 6.20 -8.83 8.33
CA GLY A 243 6.73 -9.66 9.43
C GLY A 243 6.06 -11.03 9.58
N ASP A 244 6.02 -11.56 10.80
CA ASP A 244 5.32 -12.83 11.07
C ASP A 244 3.83 -12.73 10.71
N THR A 245 3.29 -13.82 10.18
CA THR A 245 1.89 -13.89 9.75
C THR A 245 1.15 -14.94 10.56
N TYR A 246 -0.14 -14.73 10.76
CA TYR A 246 -1.02 -15.73 11.37
C TYR A 246 -2.20 -16.00 10.45
N ARG A 247 -2.77 -17.20 10.55
CA ARG A 247 -3.95 -17.58 9.75
C ARG A 247 -5.21 -17.52 10.61
N ILE A 248 -6.16 -16.69 10.18
CA ILE A 248 -7.51 -16.65 10.71
C ILE A 248 -8.46 -16.89 9.55
N PRO A 249 -9.24 -17.99 9.53
CA PRO A 249 -10.22 -18.22 8.48
C PRO A 249 -11.35 -17.20 8.59
N VAL A 250 -11.80 -16.69 7.44
CA VAL A 250 -13.02 -15.86 7.39
C VAL A 250 -14.21 -16.76 7.68
N PRO A 251 -15.02 -16.47 8.71
CA PRO A 251 -16.19 -17.28 9.03
C PRO A 251 -17.22 -17.20 7.91
N SER A 252 -17.92 -18.31 7.67
CA SER A 252 -19.02 -18.37 6.71
C SER A 252 -20.32 -18.58 7.47
N TRP A 253 -21.29 -17.68 7.28
CA TRP A 253 -22.60 -17.79 7.94
C TRP A 253 -23.22 -19.17 7.76
N ALA A 254 -23.26 -19.66 6.52
CA ALA A 254 -23.84 -20.96 6.18
C ALA A 254 -23.23 -22.15 6.95
N LYS A 255 -21.99 -22.02 7.43
CA LYS A 255 -21.28 -23.06 8.20
C LYS A 255 -21.33 -22.84 9.70
N GLU A 256 -21.59 -21.60 10.14
CA GLU A 256 -21.39 -21.18 11.53
C GLU A 256 -22.69 -20.69 12.20
N GLU A 257 -23.80 -20.56 11.46
CA GLU A 257 -25.09 -20.02 11.96
C GLU A 257 -25.49 -20.61 13.30
N GLY A 258 -25.52 -21.93 13.45
CA GLY A 258 -25.91 -22.57 14.71
C GLY A 258 -25.03 -22.18 15.88
N LYS A 259 -23.70 -22.10 15.69
CA LYS A 259 -22.76 -21.69 16.74
C LYS A 259 -22.91 -20.21 17.09
N ILE A 260 -23.14 -19.38 16.08
CA ILE A 260 -23.37 -17.94 16.27
C ILE A 260 -24.67 -17.71 17.06
N GLN A 261 -25.77 -18.36 16.65
CA GLN A 261 -27.07 -18.22 17.32
C GLN A 261 -27.01 -18.70 18.77
N GLU A 262 -26.31 -19.79 19.05
CA GLU A 262 -26.14 -20.30 20.41
C GLU A 262 -25.31 -19.35 21.28
N ALA A 263 -24.23 -18.79 20.74
CA ALA A 263 -23.44 -17.77 21.42
C ALA A 263 -24.30 -16.52 21.74
N LEU A 264 -25.13 -16.07 20.79
CA LEU A 264 -26.00 -14.92 20.98
C LEU A 264 -27.06 -15.15 22.08
N LYS A 265 -27.65 -16.35 22.17
CA LYS A 265 -28.57 -16.69 23.27
C LYS A 265 -27.88 -16.65 24.63
N THR A 266 -26.68 -17.24 24.71
CA THR A 266 -25.89 -17.26 25.95
C THR A 266 -25.56 -15.85 26.40
N LEU A 267 -25.14 -14.98 25.46
CA LEU A 267 -24.87 -13.58 25.74
C LEU A 267 -26.10 -12.79 26.19
N ALA A 268 -27.28 -13.07 25.63
CA ALA A 268 -28.52 -12.41 26.03
C ALA A 268 -29.01 -12.80 27.43
N SER A 269 -28.49 -13.90 27.99
CA SER A 269 -28.80 -14.37 29.35
C SER A 269 -27.84 -13.88 30.44
N LEU A 270 -26.79 -13.14 30.05
CA LEU A 270 -25.78 -12.52 30.93
C LEU A 270 -26.11 -11.04 31.15
#